data_AF-A0A646SCP5-F1
#
_entry.id   AF-A0A646SCP5-F1
#
_cell.length_a   1.000
_cell.length_b   1.000
_cell.length_c   1.000
_cell.angle_alpha   90.00
_cell.angle_beta   90.00
_cell.angle_gamma   90.00
#
_symmetry.space_group_name_H-M   'P 1'
#
loop_
_entity.id
_entity.type
_entity.pdbx_description
1 polymer ?
#
loop_
_entity_poly.entity_id
_entity_poly.type
_entity_poly.pdbx_seq_one_letter_code
_entity_poly.pdbx_strand_id
1 'polypeptide(L)'
;MAYESMGLKTFGFAFGREDIWHPEKDIYWGSEKEWLAKSGGENSRYSGQRDLENPLAAVMMGLIYVNPEGVDGNPDPLKTAQDMRVTFARMAMNDEETVALTAGGHTVGKAHGNGKASNLGPDPEGAELHEQGLGWNNHTSRGIGRNTVTSGIEGAWTTHPTRWDNEYFYLLLSYEWQLTKSPAGAWQWE
;
A
#
# COMPACT_ATOMS: atom_id res chain seq x y z
N MET A 1 -10.76 -19.70 2.41
CA MET A 1 -9.82 -18.58 2.63
C MET A 1 -9.35 -18.05 1.27
N ALA A 2 -9.01 -16.77 1.15
CA ALA A 2 -8.78 -16.11 -0.15
C ALA A 2 -7.77 -16.84 -1.06
N TYR A 3 -6.51 -17.00 -0.63
CA TYR A 3 -5.48 -17.66 -1.44
C TYR A 3 -5.83 -19.10 -1.86
N GLU A 4 -6.36 -19.91 -0.95
CA GLU A 4 -6.78 -21.28 -1.24
C GLU A 4 -7.90 -21.31 -2.27
N SER A 5 -8.88 -20.39 -2.18
CA SER A 5 -9.96 -20.30 -3.17
C SER A 5 -9.48 -19.83 -4.55
N MET A 6 -8.32 -19.17 -4.61
CA MET A 6 -7.68 -18.73 -5.84
C MET A 6 -6.65 -19.76 -6.37
N GLY A 7 -6.40 -20.86 -5.66
CA GLY A 7 -5.54 -21.96 -6.12
C GLY A 7 -4.13 -22.01 -5.52
N LEU A 8 -3.79 -21.14 -4.56
CA LEU A 8 -2.53 -21.23 -3.82
C LEU A 8 -2.67 -22.18 -2.63
N LYS A 9 -1.76 -23.15 -2.53
CA LYS A 9 -1.62 -23.98 -1.33
C LYS A 9 -0.92 -23.19 -0.22
N THR A 10 -1.65 -22.86 0.83
CA THR A 10 -1.10 -22.18 2.02
C THR A 10 -0.15 -23.10 2.80
N PHE A 11 0.77 -22.50 3.56
CA PHE A 11 1.71 -23.25 4.39
C PHE A 11 1.05 -23.83 5.65
N GLY A 12 0.12 -23.08 6.25
CA GLY A 12 -0.61 -23.47 7.46
C GLY A 12 -1.34 -22.28 8.07
N PHE A 13 -2.03 -22.51 9.19
CA PHE A 13 -2.76 -21.48 9.93
C PHE A 13 -2.84 -21.84 11.43
N ALA A 14 -2.87 -20.83 12.29
CA ALA A 14 -3.04 -20.98 13.74
C ALA A 14 -4.01 -19.92 14.30
N PHE A 15 -4.95 -20.37 15.13
CA PHE A 15 -5.78 -19.51 15.99
C PHE A 15 -5.00 -19.05 17.22
N GLY A 16 -5.61 -18.20 18.05
CA GLY A 16 -5.06 -17.82 19.37
C GLY A 16 -4.65 -16.34 19.51
N ARG A 17 -4.95 -15.49 18.51
CA ARG A 17 -4.90 -14.03 18.70
C ARG A 17 -6.18 -13.60 19.42
N GLU A 18 -6.05 -13.06 20.63
CA GLU A 18 -7.17 -12.51 21.39
C GLU A 18 -7.54 -11.12 20.89
N ASP A 19 -8.83 -10.79 20.96
CA ASP A 19 -9.29 -9.44 20.64
C ASP A 19 -8.89 -8.44 21.74
N ILE A 20 -8.67 -7.19 21.32
CA ILE A 20 -8.53 -6.03 22.18
C ILE A 20 -9.74 -5.10 22.01
N TRP A 21 -9.98 -4.23 22.99
CA TRP A 21 -11.20 -3.41 23.05
C TRP A 21 -10.95 -1.90 22.96
N HIS A 22 -9.70 -1.50 22.72
CA HIS A 22 -9.29 -0.13 22.47
C HIS A 22 -7.93 -0.11 21.74
N PRO A 23 -7.51 1.02 21.15
CA PRO A 23 -6.21 1.14 20.52
C PRO A 23 -5.04 0.90 21.50
N GLU A 24 -3.94 0.33 21.01
CA GLU A 24 -2.67 0.22 21.73
C GLU A 24 -2.03 1.61 21.85
N LYS A 25 -2.02 2.16 23.07
CA LYS A 25 -1.63 3.57 23.34
C LYS A 25 -0.12 3.76 23.43
N ASP A 26 0.60 2.67 23.57
CA ASP A 26 2.04 2.58 23.75
C ASP A 26 2.81 2.52 22.42
N ILE A 27 2.13 2.30 21.30
CA ILE A 27 2.78 2.27 19.99
C ILE A 27 3.06 3.69 19.50
N TYR A 28 4.36 4.00 19.34
CA TYR A 28 4.82 5.21 18.69
C TYR A 28 4.91 5.02 17.17
N TRP A 29 4.00 5.65 16.43
CA TRP A 29 3.90 5.56 14.97
C TRP A 29 4.72 6.62 14.21
N GLY A 30 5.39 7.52 14.92
CA GLY A 30 6.13 8.65 14.36
C GLY A 30 5.71 9.99 14.96
N SER A 31 6.50 11.04 14.73
CA SER A 31 6.29 12.36 15.31
C SER A 31 5.49 13.31 14.41
N GLU A 32 5.26 12.95 13.16
CA GLU A 32 4.53 13.78 12.20
C GLU A 32 3.12 14.13 12.67
N LYS A 33 2.64 15.29 12.23
CA LYS A 33 1.27 15.78 12.53
C LYS A 33 0.37 15.79 11.30
N GLU A 34 0.90 15.38 10.15
CA GLU A 34 0.19 15.31 8.88
C GLU A 34 0.35 13.91 8.28
N TRP A 35 -0.74 13.39 7.71
CA TRP A 35 -0.71 12.13 6.97
C TRP A 35 0.18 12.25 5.74
N LEU A 36 0.97 11.20 5.47
CA LEU A 36 1.78 11.09 4.26
C LEU A 36 2.78 12.24 4.06
N ALA A 37 3.18 12.91 5.15
CA ALA A 37 4.16 13.98 5.11
C ALA A 37 5.47 13.47 4.47
N LYS A 38 6.01 14.28 3.54
CA LYS A 38 7.28 13.98 2.87
C LYS A 38 8.46 14.09 3.84
N SER A 39 9.53 13.37 3.53
CA SER A 39 10.77 13.45 4.30
C SER A 39 11.40 14.85 4.24
N GLY A 40 12.17 15.21 5.28
CA GLY A 40 12.91 16.49 5.34
C GLY A 40 12.16 17.69 5.94
N GLY A 41 10.88 17.52 6.31
CA GLY A 41 10.10 18.53 7.03
C GLY A 41 10.35 18.56 8.55
N GLU A 42 9.63 19.45 9.24
CA GLU A 42 9.55 19.45 10.71
C GLU A 42 8.95 18.12 11.19
N ASN A 43 9.56 17.50 12.20
CA ASN A 43 9.23 16.14 12.68
C ASN A 43 9.47 15.01 11.65
N SER A 44 10.32 15.22 10.65
CA SER A 44 10.74 14.18 9.71
C SER A 44 11.24 12.94 10.44
N ARG A 45 10.69 11.76 10.10
CA ARG A 45 11.19 10.45 10.53
C ARG A 45 12.56 10.07 9.99
N TYR A 46 13.11 10.88 9.08
CA TYR A 46 14.42 10.67 8.47
C TYR A 46 15.41 11.71 8.94
N SER A 47 16.66 11.26 9.12
CA SER A 47 17.84 12.10 9.37
C SER A 47 19.00 11.65 8.48
N GLY A 48 20.15 12.35 8.57
CA GLY A 48 21.38 11.91 7.91
C GLY A 48 21.23 11.69 6.40
N GLN A 49 21.64 10.52 5.92
CA GLN A 49 21.57 10.13 4.51
C GLN A 49 20.38 9.20 4.26
N ARG A 50 19.18 9.64 4.66
CA ARG A 50 17.93 8.86 4.62
C ARG A 50 17.91 7.72 5.65
N ASP A 51 18.43 8.01 6.84
CA ASP A 51 18.39 7.12 8.00
C ASP A 51 17.02 7.24 8.67
N LEU A 52 16.20 6.19 8.54
CA LEU A 52 14.88 6.10 9.18
C LEU A 52 15.04 5.95 10.70
N GLU A 53 14.35 6.78 11.47
CA GLU A 53 14.37 6.73 12.94
C GLU A 53 13.91 5.36 13.47
N ASN A 54 14.59 4.81 14.48
CA ASN A 54 14.09 3.66 15.23
C ASN A 54 13.07 4.13 16.28
N PRO A 55 11.92 3.46 16.46
CA PRO A 55 11.59 2.09 16.03
C PRO A 55 10.79 1.98 14.72
N LEU A 56 10.72 3.04 13.90
CA LEU A 56 9.81 3.10 12.77
C LEU A 56 10.20 2.13 11.65
N ALA A 57 9.21 1.58 10.95
CA ALA A 57 9.42 0.61 9.86
C ALA A 57 8.69 0.98 8.56
N ALA A 58 8.21 2.23 8.45
CA ALA A 58 7.53 2.75 7.27
C ALA A 58 8.08 4.12 6.85
N VAL A 59 8.03 4.44 5.56
CA VAL A 59 8.65 5.66 4.99
C VAL A 59 7.82 6.94 5.17
N MET A 60 6.54 6.83 5.51
CA MET A 60 5.65 7.98 5.77
C MET A 60 4.60 7.62 6.81
N MET A 61 4.09 8.63 7.52
CA MET A 61 3.00 8.46 8.48
C MET A 61 1.75 7.96 7.75
N GLY A 62 1.23 6.81 8.18
CA GLY A 62 0.05 6.17 7.59
C GLY A 62 0.32 5.18 6.45
N LEU A 63 1.56 5.03 6.00
CA LEU A 63 1.92 3.93 5.10
C LEU A 63 2.32 2.67 5.89
N ILE A 64 2.15 1.50 5.27
CA ILE A 64 2.55 0.22 5.87
C ILE A 64 4.07 0.01 5.73
N TYR A 65 4.62 0.20 4.53
CA TYR A 65 6.06 0.06 4.25
C TYR A 65 6.56 1.29 3.47
N VAL A 66 6.32 1.30 2.16
CA VAL A 66 6.84 2.28 1.20
C VAL A 66 5.72 3.02 0.47
N ASN A 67 6.05 4.13 -0.16
CA ASN A 67 5.13 4.85 -1.05
C ASN A 67 5.11 4.17 -2.43
N PRO A 68 3.93 3.73 -2.94
CA PRO A 68 3.84 3.01 -4.21
C PRO A 68 4.15 3.87 -5.45
N GLU A 69 4.14 5.20 -5.33
CA GLU A 69 4.57 6.13 -6.40
C GLU A 69 6.07 6.43 -6.36
N GLY A 70 6.80 5.84 -5.39
CA GLY A 70 8.22 6.01 -5.17
C GLY A 70 8.57 7.03 -4.09
N VAL A 71 9.87 7.20 -3.85
CA VAL A 71 10.42 8.02 -2.76
C VAL A 71 9.85 9.45 -2.77
N ASP A 72 9.10 9.81 -1.71
CA ASP A 72 8.45 11.12 -1.58
C ASP A 72 7.53 11.49 -2.77
N GLY A 73 6.98 10.46 -3.43
CA GLY A 73 6.13 10.56 -4.62
C GLY A 73 6.90 10.68 -5.94
N ASN A 74 8.20 10.41 -5.94
CA ASN A 74 9.05 10.46 -7.14
C ASN A 74 9.31 9.04 -7.67
N PRO A 75 8.87 8.72 -8.90
CA PRO A 75 8.89 7.35 -9.42
C PRO A 75 10.28 6.94 -9.93
N ASP A 76 11.16 6.59 -8.99
CA ASP A 76 12.47 5.99 -9.23
C ASP A 76 12.49 4.58 -8.61
N PRO A 77 12.40 3.52 -9.44
CA PRO A 77 12.36 2.15 -8.94
C PRO A 77 13.61 1.74 -8.14
N LEU A 78 14.78 2.28 -8.47
CA LEU A 78 16.04 1.94 -7.78
C LEU A 78 16.08 2.53 -6.38
N LYS A 79 15.63 3.78 -6.22
CA LYS A 79 15.48 4.38 -4.88
C LYS A 79 14.37 3.72 -4.09
N THR A 80 13.26 3.37 -4.74
CA THR A 80 12.16 2.66 -4.09
C THR A 80 12.61 1.29 -3.59
N ALA A 81 13.46 0.58 -4.34
CA ALA A 81 14.03 -0.69 -3.90
C ALA A 81 14.90 -0.57 -2.63
N GLN A 82 15.58 0.56 -2.43
CA GLN A 82 16.32 0.82 -1.18
C GLN A 82 15.37 0.96 0.01
N ASP A 83 14.32 1.76 -0.13
CA ASP A 83 13.28 1.92 0.89
C ASP A 83 12.57 0.59 1.18
N MET A 84 12.26 -0.21 0.16
CA MET A 84 11.67 -1.53 0.32
C MET A 84 12.59 -2.43 1.16
N ARG A 85 13.87 -2.54 0.80
CA ARG A 85 14.82 -3.37 1.54
C ARG A 85 14.93 -2.96 3.01
N VAL A 86 14.98 -1.66 3.31
CA VAL A 86 15.06 -1.17 4.70
C VAL A 86 13.79 -1.49 5.47
N THR A 87 12.61 -1.16 4.91
CA THR A 87 11.33 -1.32 5.61
C THR A 87 10.96 -2.79 5.82
N PHE A 88 11.17 -3.64 4.82
CA PHE A 88 10.96 -5.08 4.95
C PHE A 88 11.94 -5.72 5.94
N ALA A 89 13.22 -5.32 5.93
CA ALA A 89 14.20 -5.80 6.91
C ALA A 89 13.81 -5.43 8.35
N ARG A 90 13.27 -4.22 8.58
CA ARG A 90 12.74 -3.80 9.89
C ARG A 90 11.49 -4.58 10.30
N MET A 91 10.80 -5.19 9.35
CA MET A 91 9.69 -6.12 9.59
C MET A 91 10.09 -7.59 9.44
N ALA A 92 11.37 -7.89 9.64
CA ALA A 92 11.94 -9.23 9.72
C ALA A 92 11.85 -10.06 8.41
N MET A 93 11.82 -9.40 7.25
CA MET A 93 11.87 -10.06 5.95
C MET A 93 13.19 -9.76 5.24
N ASN A 94 13.83 -10.81 4.71
CA ASN A 94 15.01 -10.67 3.85
C ASN A 94 14.63 -10.39 2.39
N ASP A 95 15.63 -10.26 1.50
CA ASP A 95 15.40 -9.94 0.08
C ASP A 95 14.54 -10.99 -0.65
N GLU A 96 14.75 -12.29 -0.42
CA GLU A 96 13.98 -13.36 -1.06
C GLU A 96 12.52 -13.33 -0.61
N GLU A 97 12.29 -13.18 0.70
CA GLU A 97 10.95 -13.08 1.29
C GLU A 97 10.23 -11.81 0.81
N THR A 98 10.95 -10.69 0.70
CA THR A 98 10.41 -9.42 0.19
C THR A 98 9.91 -9.54 -1.25
N VAL A 99 10.70 -10.18 -2.11
CA VAL A 99 10.31 -10.44 -3.50
C VAL A 99 9.13 -11.38 -3.56
N ALA A 100 9.15 -12.48 -2.79
CA ALA A 100 8.08 -13.47 -2.76
C ALA A 100 6.74 -12.89 -2.26
N LEU A 101 6.76 -12.09 -1.19
CA LEU A 101 5.57 -11.43 -0.65
C LEU A 101 5.01 -10.40 -1.61
N THR A 102 5.87 -9.57 -2.23
CA THR A 102 5.45 -8.52 -3.17
C THR A 102 4.83 -9.13 -4.43
N ALA A 103 5.51 -10.09 -5.06
CA ALA A 103 5.01 -10.74 -6.26
C ALA A 103 3.77 -11.59 -5.96
N GLY A 104 3.80 -12.41 -4.90
CA GLY A 104 2.68 -13.26 -4.53
C GLY A 104 1.43 -12.48 -4.14
N GLY A 105 1.57 -11.35 -3.45
CA GLY A 105 0.46 -10.46 -3.16
C GLY A 105 -0.17 -9.87 -4.42
N HIS A 106 0.67 -9.38 -5.35
CA HIS A 106 0.21 -8.75 -6.59
C HIS A 106 -0.17 -9.72 -7.70
N THR A 107 0.04 -11.04 -7.55
CA THR A 107 -0.51 -12.05 -8.48
C THR A 107 -2.04 -11.97 -8.57
N VAL A 108 -2.72 -11.53 -7.50
CA VAL A 108 -4.17 -11.46 -7.41
C VAL A 108 -4.64 -10.04 -7.08
N GLY A 109 -5.90 -9.74 -7.41
CA GLY A 109 -6.53 -8.45 -7.14
C GLY A 109 -6.09 -7.34 -8.08
N LYS A 110 -6.29 -6.09 -7.64
CA LYS A 110 -6.01 -4.87 -8.41
C LYS A 110 -5.88 -3.65 -7.50
N ALA A 111 -5.29 -2.58 -8.02
CA ALA A 111 -5.37 -1.23 -7.46
C ALA A 111 -6.65 -0.50 -7.91
N HIS A 112 -7.06 0.52 -7.15
CA HIS A 112 -8.28 1.30 -7.41
C HIS A 112 -8.02 2.81 -7.41
N GLY A 113 -8.31 3.45 -8.54
CA GLY A 113 -7.99 4.83 -8.87
C GLY A 113 -8.86 5.41 -9.98
N ASN A 114 -10.00 4.78 -10.30
CA ASN A 114 -10.89 5.23 -11.38
C ASN A 114 -11.86 6.34 -10.93
N GLY A 115 -11.31 7.49 -10.54
CA GLY A 115 -12.06 8.66 -10.08
C GLY A 115 -11.16 9.73 -9.49
N LYS A 116 -11.74 10.72 -8.81
CA LYS A 116 -10.98 11.77 -8.12
C LYS A 116 -10.87 11.44 -6.64
N ALA A 117 -9.65 11.33 -6.12
CA ALA A 117 -9.41 11.13 -4.69
C ALA A 117 -10.04 12.25 -3.83
N SER A 118 -10.12 13.47 -4.37
CA SER A 118 -10.78 14.62 -3.72
C SER A 118 -12.29 14.45 -3.49
N ASN A 119 -12.92 13.45 -4.11
CA ASN A 119 -14.34 13.16 -3.89
C ASN A 119 -14.58 12.22 -2.70
N LEU A 120 -13.52 11.60 -2.17
CA LEU A 120 -13.63 10.75 -0.98
C LEU A 120 -13.82 11.63 0.25
N GLY A 121 -14.79 11.27 1.08
CA GLY A 121 -14.99 11.86 2.39
C GLY A 121 -13.89 11.50 3.39
N PRO A 122 -14.06 11.90 4.66
CA PRO A 122 -13.11 11.61 5.73
C PRO A 122 -12.82 10.12 5.91
N ASP A 123 -11.68 9.78 6.49
CA ASP A 123 -11.39 8.44 7.00
C ASP A 123 -12.36 8.04 8.13
N PRO A 124 -12.44 6.76 8.53
CA PRO A 124 -13.46 6.29 9.47
C PRO A 124 -13.54 7.05 10.80
N GLU A 125 -12.40 7.45 11.37
CA GLU A 125 -12.38 8.21 12.64
C GLU A 125 -12.75 9.69 12.46
N GLY A 126 -12.62 10.23 11.26
CA GLY A 126 -13.05 11.58 10.90
C GLY A 126 -14.46 11.66 10.31
N ALA A 127 -15.12 10.52 10.10
CA ALA A 127 -16.41 10.40 9.43
C ALA A 127 -17.58 10.69 10.38
N GLU A 128 -18.67 11.22 9.82
CA GLU A 128 -19.89 11.52 10.58
C GLU A 128 -20.66 10.26 10.98
N LEU A 129 -21.48 10.35 12.04
CA LEU A 129 -22.20 9.19 12.61
C LEU A 129 -23.04 8.40 11.59
N HIS A 130 -23.61 9.08 10.59
CA HIS A 130 -24.44 8.45 9.57
C HIS A 130 -23.67 7.52 8.62
N GLU A 131 -22.34 7.54 8.67
CA GLU A 131 -21.45 6.63 7.93
C GLU A 131 -21.28 5.28 8.62
N GLN A 132 -21.84 5.13 9.83
CA GLN A 132 -21.94 3.87 10.58
C GLN A 132 -20.59 3.17 10.82
N GLY A 133 -19.54 3.96 11.08
CA GLY A 133 -18.19 3.46 11.34
C GLY A 133 -17.38 3.13 10.07
N LEU A 134 -17.89 3.50 8.89
CA LEU A 134 -17.14 3.46 7.63
C LEU A 134 -16.53 4.85 7.33
N GLY A 135 -15.67 4.90 6.32
CA GLY A 135 -15.02 6.12 5.85
C GLY A 135 -14.65 6.03 4.38
N TRP A 136 -14.04 7.10 3.85
CA TRP A 136 -13.68 7.29 2.45
C TRP A 136 -14.89 7.15 1.49
N ASN A 137 -16.10 7.41 1.98
CA ASN A 137 -17.29 7.32 1.16
C ASN A 137 -17.33 8.47 0.15
N ASN A 138 -17.70 8.16 -1.09
CA ASN A 138 -17.90 9.16 -2.14
C ASN A 138 -19.39 9.50 -2.25
N HIS A 139 -19.75 10.71 -1.82
CA HIS A 139 -21.11 11.26 -1.90
C HIS A 139 -21.36 12.15 -3.11
N THR A 140 -20.35 12.35 -3.95
CA THR A 140 -20.42 13.23 -5.14
C THR A 140 -20.77 12.45 -6.40
N SER A 141 -20.24 11.24 -6.53
CA SER A 141 -20.46 10.33 -7.66
C SER A 141 -20.49 8.89 -7.16
N ARG A 142 -20.81 7.93 -8.05
CA ARG A 142 -20.73 6.51 -7.69
C ARG A 142 -19.29 6.16 -7.27
N GLY A 143 -19.10 5.69 -6.03
CA GLY A 143 -17.77 5.35 -5.46
C GLY A 143 -17.47 3.85 -5.34
N ILE A 144 -18.24 2.99 -5.99
CA ILE A 144 -18.17 1.53 -5.82
C ILE A 144 -17.93 0.77 -7.14
N GLY A 145 -17.40 -0.45 -7.03
CA GLY A 145 -17.10 -1.31 -8.16
C GLY A 145 -16.07 -0.67 -9.09
N ARG A 146 -16.38 -0.58 -10.39
CA ARG A 146 -15.48 0.06 -11.36
C ARG A 146 -15.13 1.53 -11.08
N ASN A 147 -15.85 2.20 -10.18
CA ASN A 147 -15.63 3.61 -9.83
C ASN A 147 -14.98 3.79 -8.45
N THR A 148 -14.53 2.70 -7.83
CA THR A 148 -13.81 2.74 -6.55
C THR A 148 -12.48 3.48 -6.71
N VAL A 149 -12.16 4.29 -5.70
CA VAL A 149 -10.85 4.93 -5.53
C VAL A 149 -10.34 4.53 -4.15
N THR A 150 -9.10 4.07 -4.08
CA THR A 150 -8.41 3.71 -2.84
C THR A 150 -7.01 4.31 -2.88
N SER A 151 -6.04 3.64 -3.52
CA SER A 151 -4.67 4.11 -3.65
C SER A 151 -4.50 5.26 -4.66
N GLY A 152 -5.46 5.44 -5.57
CA GLY A 152 -5.32 6.34 -6.71
C GLY A 152 -4.61 5.70 -7.90
N ILE A 153 -3.76 4.68 -7.71
CA ILE A 153 -3.29 3.79 -8.80
C ILE A 153 -4.46 2.95 -9.32
N GLU A 154 -4.52 2.69 -10.63
CA GLU A 154 -5.60 1.93 -11.27
C GLU A 154 -5.04 0.85 -12.20
N GLY A 155 -5.42 -0.41 -11.96
CA GLY A 155 -5.01 -1.53 -12.81
C GLY A 155 -4.75 -2.79 -12.01
N ALA A 156 -4.63 -3.92 -12.72
CA ALA A 156 -4.22 -5.20 -12.17
C ALA A 156 -2.82 -5.55 -12.67
N TRP A 157 -2.06 -6.32 -11.88
CA TRP A 157 -0.71 -6.75 -12.27
C TRP A 157 -0.68 -8.05 -13.08
N THR A 158 -1.82 -8.75 -13.20
CA THR A 158 -1.97 -9.99 -13.95
C THR A 158 -3.19 -9.92 -14.87
N THR A 159 -3.22 -10.72 -15.94
CA THR A 159 -4.38 -10.77 -16.84
C THR A 159 -5.53 -11.57 -16.22
N HIS A 160 -5.23 -12.42 -15.24
CA HIS A 160 -6.20 -13.22 -14.49
C HIS A 160 -6.14 -12.93 -12.98
N PRO A 161 -6.59 -11.75 -12.52
CA PRO A 161 -6.41 -11.29 -11.13
C PRO A 161 -7.22 -12.06 -10.06
N THR A 162 -7.92 -13.12 -10.42
CA THR A 162 -8.75 -13.92 -9.51
C THR A 162 -8.24 -15.34 -9.31
N ARG A 163 -7.04 -15.66 -9.82
CA ARG A 163 -6.42 -16.97 -9.63
C ARG A 163 -4.93 -16.83 -9.36
N TRP A 164 -4.37 -17.81 -8.68
CA TRP A 164 -2.94 -17.94 -8.48
C TRP A 164 -2.29 -18.49 -9.75
N ASP A 165 -1.33 -17.74 -10.30
CA ASP A 165 -0.50 -18.14 -11.42
C ASP A 165 0.88 -17.43 -11.37
N ASN A 166 1.65 -17.52 -12.46
CA ASN A 166 2.98 -16.92 -12.56
C ASN A 166 2.98 -15.66 -13.45
N GLU A 167 1.82 -15.07 -13.73
CA GLU A 167 1.72 -13.97 -14.68
C GLU A 167 2.40 -12.69 -14.20
N TYR A 168 2.49 -12.45 -12.89
CA TYR A 168 3.15 -11.27 -12.34
C TYR A 168 4.58 -11.13 -12.88
N PHE A 169 5.41 -12.18 -12.74
CA PHE A 169 6.77 -12.16 -13.25
C PHE A 169 6.82 -12.24 -14.78
N TYR A 170 5.91 -12.99 -15.40
CA TYR A 170 5.85 -13.07 -16.86
C TYR A 170 5.64 -11.67 -17.46
N LEU A 171 4.67 -10.91 -16.98
CA LEU A 171 4.38 -9.55 -17.45
C LEU A 171 5.51 -8.60 -17.07
N LEU A 172 5.97 -8.62 -15.82
CA LEU A 172 7.04 -7.75 -15.34
C LEU A 172 8.33 -7.88 -16.17
N LEU A 173 8.71 -9.12 -16.51
CA LEU A 173 9.99 -9.42 -17.16
C LEU A 173 9.93 -9.44 -18.69
N SER A 174 8.75 -9.60 -19.29
CA SER A 174 8.60 -9.72 -20.75
C SER A 174 8.26 -8.40 -21.44
N TYR A 175 7.76 -7.41 -20.70
CA TYR A 175 7.38 -6.11 -21.25
C TYR A 175 8.38 -5.03 -20.83
N GLU A 176 8.54 -4.02 -21.69
CA GLU A 176 9.10 -2.74 -21.30
C GLU A 176 7.99 -1.88 -20.70
N TRP A 177 8.30 -1.20 -19.60
CA TRP A 177 7.32 -0.45 -18.82
C TRP A 177 7.53 1.05 -19.01
N GLN A 178 6.44 1.77 -19.26
CA GLN A 178 6.44 3.22 -19.39
C GLN A 178 5.74 3.88 -18.21
N LEU A 179 6.36 4.93 -17.66
CA LEU A 179 5.74 5.74 -16.62
C LEU A 179 4.53 6.52 -17.18
N THR A 180 3.39 6.43 -16.50
CA THR A 180 2.13 7.08 -16.86
C THR A 180 1.37 7.55 -15.62
N LYS A 181 0.18 8.13 -15.83
CA LYS A 181 -0.72 8.59 -14.77
C LYS A 181 -2.04 7.82 -14.81
N SER A 182 -2.50 7.39 -13.64
CA SER A 182 -3.83 6.83 -13.46
C SER A 182 -4.93 7.88 -13.70
N PRO A 183 -6.22 7.48 -13.80
CA PRO A 183 -7.33 8.44 -13.84
C PRO A 183 -7.41 9.38 -12.63
N ALA A 184 -6.90 8.95 -11.46
CA ALA A 184 -6.80 9.79 -10.26
C ALA A 184 -5.53 10.68 -10.22
N GLY A 185 -4.62 10.54 -11.18
CA GLY A 185 -3.38 11.31 -11.26
C GLY A 185 -2.22 10.76 -10.45
N ALA A 186 -2.28 9.51 -9.98
CA ALA A 186 -1.15 8.83 -9.34
C ALA A 186 -0.16 8.34 -10.42
N TRP A 187 1.14 8.36 -10.12
CA TRP A 187 2.17 7.72 -10.95
C TRP A 187 2.00 6.21 -10.93
N GLN A 188 2.07 5.60 -12.11
CA GLN A 188 2.10 4.15 -12.27
C GLN A 188 2.86 3.75 -13.53
N TRP A 189 3.12 2.46 -13.68
CA TRP A 189 3.79 1.87 -14.84
C TRP A 189 2.79 1.03 -15.61
N GLU A 190 2.80 1.13 -16.95
CA GLU A 190 1.98 0.35 -17.88
C GLU A 190 2.80 -0.14 -19.07
#